data_AF-A0A813KEE7-F1
#
_entry.id   AF-A0A813KEE7-F1
#
_cell.length_a   1.000
_cell.length_b   1.000
_cell.length_c   1.000
_cell.angle_alpha   90.00
_cell.angle_beta   90.00
_cell.angle_gamma   90.00
#
_symmetry.space_group_name_H-M   'P 1'
#
loop_
_entity.id
_entity.type
_entity.pdbx_description
1 polymer ?
#
loop_
_entity_poly.entity_id
_entity_poly.type
_entity_poly.pdbx_seq_one_letter_code
_entity_poly.pdbx_strand_id
1 'polypeptide(L)'
;MLFRGDEVLVVREKKEGGEKLLWSDLGGKVEAKESLLDCALRELAEEAEGFLSAGSIALLECGLRQRFGDGHHSPEVVALNSKGARPQAVAVFPMDCSGLELDLLSPAQPNSFGVHEIHWMSRSHPDLRNPKCTRWPLFRALCGMRSAGSRADGQTDAASGRPTSVTSTGTPGG
;
A
#
# COMPACT_ATOMS: atom_id res chain seq x y z
N MET A 1 1.36 -2.12 1.34
CA MET A 1 0.84 -2.85 0.16
C MET A 1 1.90 -2.90 -0.91
N LEU A 2 2.37 -4.10 -1.21
CA LEU A 2 3.34 -4.36 -2.27
C LEU A 2 2.58 -4.61 -3.58
N PHE A 3 3.00 -4.00 -4.68
CA PHE A 3 2.33 -4.14 -5.97
C PHE A 3 3.32 -4.27 -7.13
N ARG A 4 2.92 -4.92 -8.23
CA ARG A 4 3.65 -4.89 -9.50
C ARG A 4 2.64 -4.74 -10.63
N GLY A 5 2.71 -3.63 -11.36
CA GLY A 5 1.67 -3.24 -12.31
C GLY A 5 0.25 -3.29 -11.71
N ASP A 6 -0.57 -4.19 -12.25
CA ASP A 6 -1.97 -4.47 -11.88
C ASP A 6 -2.11 -5.31 -10.60
N GLU A 7 -1.07 -6.06 -10.24
CA GLU A 7 -1.11 -7.08 -9.20
C GLU A 7 -0.71 -6.52 -7.83
N VAL A 8 -1.22 -7.16 -6.78
CA VAL A 8 -0.87 -6.91 -5.38
C VAL A 8 -0.42 -8.20 -4.73
N LEU A 9 0.60 -8.12 -3.87
CA LEU A 9 1.02 -9.26 -3.08
C LEU A 9 0.04 -9.39 -1.92
N VAL A 10 -0.61 -10.54 -1.83
CA VAL A 10 -1.62 -10.84 -0.81
C VAL A 10 -1.30 -12.16 -0.13
N VAL A 11 -1.71 -12.27 1.12
CA VAL A 11 -1.61 -13.48 1.91
C VAL A 11 -2.98 -14.08 2.14
N ARG A 12 -3.02 -15.40 2.33
CA ARG A 12 -4.23 -16.13 2.71
C ARG A 12 -4.07 -16.64 4.13
N GLU A 13 -4.94 -16.20 5.02
CA GLU A 13 -4.80 -16.48 6.46
C GLU A 13 -6.17 -16.70 7.13
N LYS A 14 -6.16 -17.30 8.32
CA LYS A 14 -7.37 -17.41 9.14
C LYS A 14 -7.55 -16.13 9.94
N LYS A 15 -8.79 -15.64 10.00
CA LYS A 15 -9.15 -14.62 10.97
C LYS A 15 -8.95 -15.17 12.38
N GLU A 16 -8.45 -14.34 13.31
CA GLU A 16 -8.45 -14.63 14.74
C GLU A 16 -9.85 -15.10 15.20
N GLY A 17 -9.95 -16.35 15.66
CA GLY A 17 -11.21 -16.99 16.07
C GLY A 17 -12.16 -17.40 14.94
N GLY A 18 -11.73 -17.38 13.67
CA GLY A 18 -12.52 -17.79 12.51
C GLY A 18 -12.00 -19.08 11.86
N GLU A 19 -12.92 -19.86 11.27
CA GLU A 19 -12.56 -21.08 10.54
C GLU A 19 -12.22 -20.84 9.05
N LYS A 20 -12.60 -19.67 8.52
CA LYS A 20 -12.46 -19.36 7.10
C LYS A 20 -11.14 -18.64 6.80
N LEU A 21 -10.50 -19.10 5.73
CA LEU A 21 -9.36 -18.43 5.11
C LEU A 21 -9.84 -17.22 4.31
N LEU A 22 -9.18 -16.08 4.51
CA LEU A 22 -9.45 -14.82 3.83
C LEU A 22 -8.15 -14.27 3.24
N TRP A 23 -8.28 -13.53 2.14
CA TRP A 23 -7.20 -12.75 1.56
C TRP A 23 -6.97 -11.46 2.34
N SER A 24 -5.71 -11.11 2.55
CA SER A 24 -5.27 -9.88 3.23
C SER A 24 -3.95 -9.38 2.65
N ASP A 25 -3.59 -8.15 3.01
CA ASP A 25 -2.25 -7.64 2.83
C ASP A 25 -1.33 -8.12 3.96
N LEU A 26 -0.02 -8.00 3.71
CA LEU A 26 0.98 -8.14 4.77
C LEU A 26 0.87 -6.97 5.74
N GLY A 27 0.53 -7.22 7.00
CA GLY A 27 0.42 -6.17 8.00
C GLY A 27 -0.49 -6.49 9.19
N GLY A 28 -0.19 -5.85 10.33
CA GLY A 28 -0.88 -6.10 11.58
C GLY A 28 -1.07 -4.86 12.44
N LYS A 29 -1.05 -5.07 13.75
CA LYS A 29 -1.35 -4.02 14.74
C LYS A 29 -0.04 -3.44 15.26
N VAL A 30 -0.01 -2.11 15.36
CA VAL A 30 1.12 -1.38 15.93
C VAL A 30 1.22 -1.69 17.42
N GLU A 31 2.41 -2.09 17.86
CA GLU A 31 2.70 -2.36 19.25
C GLU A 31 3.09 -1.08 20.02
N ALA A 32 3.14 -1.19 21.35
CA ALA A 32 3.49 -0.04 22.20
C ALA A 32 4.92 0.43 21.90
N LYS A 33 5.07 1.72 21.55
CA LYS A 33 6.33 2.39 21.19
C LYS A 33 6.92 1.98 19.83
N GLU A 34 6.19 1.20 19.05
CA GLU A 34 6.57 0.83 17.69
C GLU A 34 6.19 1.95 16.71
N SER A 35 7.05 2.25 15.73
CA SER A 35 6.70 3.15 14.63
C SER A 35 5.82 2.42 13.61
N LEU A 36 5.07 3.16 12.78
CA LEU A 36 4.24 2.54 11.74
C LEU A 36 5.08 1.73 10.74
N LEU A 37 6.29 2.20 10.41
CA LEU A 37 7.18 1.51 9.49
C LEU A 37 7.79 0.27 10.13
N ASP A 38 8.21 0.35 11.40
CA ASP A 38 8.75 -0.83 12.10
C ASP A 38 7.70 -1.93 12.24
N CYS A 39 6.44 -1.55 12.51
CA CYS A 39 5.30 -2.48 12.47
C CYS A 39 5.18 -3.15 11.10
N ALA A 40 5.17 -2.37 10.00
CA ALA A 40 5.06 -2.92 8.66
C ALA A 40 6.22 -3.87 8.29
N LEU A 41 7.43 -3.57 8.76
CA LEU A 41 8.62 -4.41 8.51
C LEU A 41 8.60 -5.70 9.33
N ARG A 42 8.21 -5.62 10.61
CA ARG A 42 8.04 -6.82 11.46
C ARG A 42 6.99 -7.75 10.86
N GLU A 43 5.81 -7.24 10.54
CA GLU A 43 4.71 -8.04 9.98
C GLU A 43 5.09 -8.62 8.61
N LEU A 44 5.83 -7.87 7.77
CA LEU A 44 6.41 -8.41 6.53
C LEU A 44 7.30 -9.62 6.80
N ALA A 45 8.22 -9.53 7.78
CA ALA A 45 9.15 -10.61 8.10
C ALA A 45 8.42 -11.84 8.68
N GLU A 46 7.48 -11.60 9.60
CA GLU A 46 6.69 -12.64 10.29
C GLU A 46 5.75 -13.36 9.30
N GLU A 47 4.89 -12.63 8.60
CA GLU A 47 3.87 -13.23 7.75
C GLU A 47 4.45 -13.84 6.46
N ALA A 48 5.58 -13.31 5.96
CA ALA A 48 6.26 -13.89 4.79
C ALA A 48 7.19 -15.06 5.14
N GLU A 49 7.40 -15.37 6.42
CA GLU A 49 8.30 -16.45 6.84
C GLU A 49 7.87 -17.78 6.22
N GLY A 50 8.82 -18.42 5.51
CA GLY A 50 8.60 -19.69 4.82
C GLY A 50 7.87 -19.60 3.48
N PHE A 51 7.33 -18.43 3.13
CA PHE A 51 6.64 -18.16 1.87
C PHE A 51 7.42 -17.25 0.92
N LEU A 52 8.37 -16.47 1.44
CA LEU A 52 9.37 -15.76 0.65
C LEU A 52 10.77 -16.20 1.06
N SER A 53 11.72 -16.16 0.11
CA SER A 53 13.14 -16.34 0.46
C SER A 53 13.62 -15.21 1.39
N ALA A 54 14.58 -15.51 2.27
CA ALA A 54 15.18 -14.49 3.13
C ALA A 54 15.77 -13.31 2.33
N GLY A 55 16.31 -13.59 1.14
CA GLY A 55 16.77 -12.56 0.21
C GLY A 55 15.64 -11.66 -0.30
N SER A 56 14.49 -12.25 -0.66
CA SER A 56 13.30 -11.50 -1.08
C SER A 56 12.76 -10.60 0.04
N ILE A 57 12.70 -11.11 1.27
CA ILE A 57 12.28 -10.34 2.45
C ILE A 57 13.24 -9.15 2.67
N ALA A 58 14.55 -9.40 2.67
CA ALA A 58 15.56 -8.35 2.84
C ALA A 58 15.50 -7.27 1.75
N LEU A 59 15.24 -7.65 0.49
CA LEU A 59 15.05 -6.69 -0.61
C LEU A 59 13.82 -5.81 -0.39
N LEU A 60 12.71 -6.41 0.04
CA LEU A 60 11.47 -5.67 0.32
C LEU A 60 11.63 -4.72 1.51
N GLU A 61 12.26 -5.17 2.60
CA GLU A 61 12.58 -4.34 3.76
C GLU A 61 13.46 -3.15 3.37
N CYS A 62 14.50 -3.40 2.57
CA CYS A 62 15.40 -2.36 2.07
C CYS A 62 14.62 -1.31 1.26
N GLY A 63 13.77 -1.73 0.32
CA GLY A 63 12.94 -0.82 -0.46
C GLY A 63 11.98 0.01 0.39
N LEU A 64 11.32 -0.61 1.38
CA LEU A 64 10.43 0.08 2.31
C LEU A 64 11.18 1.11 3.16
N ARG A 65 12.36 0.77 3.68
CA ARG A 65 13.21 1.70 4.43
C ARG A 65 13.71 2.84 3.56
N GLN A 66 14.16 2.58 2.34
CA GLN A 66 14.60 3.64 1.42
C GLN A 66 13.47 4.61 1.06
N ARG A 67 12.24 4.10 0.90
CA ARG A 67 11.11 4.92 0.49
C ARG A 67 10.45 5.66 1.66
N PHE A 68 10.30 5.02 2.81
CA PHE A 68 9.50 5.56 3.93
C PHE A 68 10.33 5.81 5.21
N GLY A 69 11.59 5.39 5.24
CA GLY A 69 12.52 5.73 6.32
C GLY A 69 12.84 7.22 6.33
N ASP A 70 13.31 7.70 7.48
CA ASP A 70 13.79 9.08 7.70
C ASP A 70 12.84 10.20 7.23
N GLY A 71 11.55 9.88 7.06
CA GLY A 71 10.52 10.84 6.61
C GLY A 71 10.54 11.14 5.10
N HIS A 72 11.22 10.34 4.27
CA HIS A 72 11.27 10.55 2.82
C HIS A 72 9.88 10.55 2.17
N HIS A 73 9.00 9.64 2.58
CA HIS A 73 7.59 9.61 2.19
C HIS A 73 6.71 9.21 3.37
N SER A 74 5.45 9.68 3.35
CA SER A 74 4.44 9.26 4.33
C SER A 74 3.63 8.07 3.81
N PRO A 75 3.20 7.13 4.68
CA PRO A 75 2.25 6.10 4.29
C PRO A 75 0.89 6.71 3.91
N GLU A 76 0.14 6.01 3.08
CA GLU A 76 -1.24 6.37 2.77
C GLU A 76 -2.17 5.96 3.92
N VAL A 77 -2.95 6.89 4.45
CA VAL A 77 -3.91 6.59 5.53
C VAL A 77 -5.29 6.33 4.94
N VAL A 78 -5.77 5.09 5.06
CA VAL A 78 -7.07 4.65 4.54
C VAL A 78 -8.07 4.50 5.67
N ALA A 79 -9.14 5.29 5.64
CA ALA A 79 -10.23 5.15 6.59
C ALA A 79 -11.02 3.84 6.38
N LEU A 80 -11.02 2.98 7.40
CA LEU A 80 -11.79 1.73 7.44
C LEU A 80 -13.22 1.95 7.88
N ASN A 81 -13.40 2.83 8.87
CA ASN A 81 -14.68 3.35 9.30
C ASN A 81 -14.51 4.81 9.73
N SER A 82 -15.22 5.70 9.07
CA SER A 82 -15.23 7.14 9.36
C SER A 82 -16.44 7.59 10.19
N LYS A 83 -17.38 6.67 10.47
CA LYS A 83 -18.63 6.97 11.18
C LYS A 83 -18.68 6.25 12.53
N GLY A 84 -19.07 6.97 13.59
CA GLY A 84 -19.25 6.44 14.94
C GLY A 84 -18.19 6.88 15.94
N ALA A 85 -18.30 6.38 17.18
CA ALA A 85 -17.50 6.87 18.32
C ALA A 85 -16.01 6.49 18.28
N ARG A 86 -15.61 5.56 17.40
CA ARG A 86 -14.23 5.09 17.25
C ARG A 86 -13.86 5.00 15.78
N PRO A 87 -13.39 6.11 15.16
CA PRO A 87 -12.88 6.07 13.81
C PRO A 87 -11.69 5.09 13.72
N GLN A 88 -11.65 4.32 12.64
CA GLN A 88 -10.58 3.36 12.39
C GLN A 88 -9.95 3.64 11.04
N ALA A 89 -8.62 3.59 11.00
CA ALA A 89 -7.82 3.76 9.81
C ALA A 89 -6.68 2.73 9.79
N VAL A 90 -6.15 2.49 8.60
CA VAL A 90 -4.94 1.69 8.37
C VAL A 90 -3.93 2.56 7.64
N ALA A 91 -2.66 2.45 8.02
CA ALA A 91 -1.55 3.03 7.27
C ALA A 91 -1.07 2.00 6.24
N VAL A 92 -1.06 2.40 4.98
CA VAL A 92 -0.65 1.56 3.86
C VAL A 92 0.67 2.10 3.33
N PHE A 93 1.66 1.23 3.22
CA PHE A 93 2.96 1.55 2.62
C PHE A 93 2.97 1.04 1.17
N PRO A 94 2.54 1.84 0.17
CA PRO A 94 2.56 1.42 -1.22
C PRO A 94 3.99 1.37 -1.74
N MET A 95 4.41 0.21 -2.23
CA MET A 95 5.71 0.05 -2.89
C MET A 95 5.55 -0.71 -4.19
N ASP A 96 6.06 -0.11 -5.26
CA ASP A 96 6.17 -0.75 -6.57
C ASP A 96 7.35 -1.72 -6.54
N CYS A 97 7.05 -2.98 -6.79
CA CYS A 97 8.00 -4.09 -6.85
C CYS A 97 8.25 -4.52 -8.30
N SER A 98 7.87 -3.71 -9.29
CA SER A 98 8.16 -3.98 -10.71
C SER A 98 9.67 -4.08 -10.92
N GLY A 99 10.11 -5.20 -11.51
CA GLY A 99 11.54 -5.49 -11.70
C GLY A 99 12.25 -6.12 -10.50
N LEU A 100 11.57 -6.32 -9.36
CA LEU A 100 12.08 -7.16 -8.27
C LEU A 100 11.72 -8.62 -8.55
N GLU A 101 12.73 -9.49 -8.56
CA GLU A 101 12.54 -10.93 -8.55
C GLU A 101 12.34 -11.39 -7.10
N LEU A 102 11.11 -11.79 -6.77
CA LEU A 102 10.78 -12.38 -5.48
C LEU A 102 10.60 -13.89 -5.64
N ASP A 103 11.28 -14.65 -4.79
CA ASP A 103 11.15 -16.10 -4.72
C ASP A 103 9.94 -16.46 -3.86
N LEU A 104 8.80 -16.73 -4.51
CA LEU A 104 7.61 -17.23 -3.83
C LEU A 104 7.76 -18.74 -3.59
N LEU A 105 7.76 -19.11 -2.31
CA LEU A 105 7.82 -20.49 -1.85
C LEU A 105 6.41 -21.01 -1.59
N SER A 106 6.23 -22.33 -1.66
CA SER A 106 4.94 -23.00 -1.41
C SER A 106 5.12 -24.09 -0.36
N PRO A 107 5.24 -23.71 0.93
CA PRO A 107 5.37 -24.68 2.01
C PRO A 107 4.10 -25.54 2.12
N ALA A 108 4.26 -26.77 2.61
CA ALA A 108 3.15 -27.72 2.74
C ALA A 108 2.21 -27.42 3.93
N GLN A 109 2.63 -26.55 4.86
CA GLN A 109 1.91 -26.22 6.08
C GLN A 109 1.88 -24.70 6.27
N PRO A 110 0.90 -24.17 7.03
CA PRO A 110 0.90 -22.77 7.43
C PRO A 110 2.13 -22.42 8.27
N ASN A 111 2.56 -21.16 8.25
CA ASN A 111 3.60 -20.70 9.16
C ASN A 111 3.05 -20.48 10.59
N SER A 112 3.95 -20.15 11.52
CA SER A 112 3.64 -19.85 12.94
C SER A 112 2.65 -18.68 13.12
N PHE A 113 2.54 -17.81 12.10
CA PHE A 113 1.65 -16.65 12.08
C PHE A 113 0.31 -16.93 11.41
N GLY A 114 0.08 -18.18 10.96
CA GLY A 114 -1.20 -18.62 10.40
C GLY A 114 -1.40 -18.21 8.93
N VAL A 115 -0.34 -17.83 8.23
CA VAL A 115 -0.35 -17.65 6.76
C VAL A 115 -0.29 -19.01 6.09
N HIS A 116 -1.20 -19.24 5.15
CA HIS A 116 -1.34 -20.47 4.38
C HIS A 116 -0.77 -20.36 2.96
N GLU A 117 -0.87 -19.17 2.35
CA GLU A 117 -0.47 -18.94 0.97
C GLU A 117 -0.08 -17.47 0.77
N ILE A 118 0.86 -17.19 -0.15
CA ILE A 118 1.18 -15.85 -0.64
C ILE A 118 1.12 -15.85 -2.16
N HIS A 119 0.41 -14.88 -2.74
CA HIS A 119 0.23 -14.78 -4.19
C HIS A 119 0.29 -13.32 -4.66
N TRP A 120 0.79 -13.15 -5.87
CA TRP A 120 0.47 -11.97 -6.67
C TRP A 120 -0.91 -12.16 -7.26
N MET A 121 -1.84 -11.25 -6.95
CA MET A 121 -3.21 -11.30 -7.45
C MET A 121 -3.59 -9.97 -8.09
N SER A 122 -4.30 -10.04 -9.22
CA SER A 122 -4.82 -8.83 -9.86
C SER A 122 -5.68 -8.02 -8.88
N ARG A 123 -5.52 -6.69 -8.87
CA ARG A 123 -6.43 -5.79 -8.13
C ARG A 123 -7.90 -5.94 -8.58
N SER A 124 -8.14 -6.49 -9.76
CA SER A 124 -9.47 -6.76 -10.30
C SER A 124 -10.00 -8.16 -9.95
N HIS A 125 -9.20 -9.01 -9.30
CA HIS A 125 -9.57 -10.39 -8.98
C HIS A 125 -10.89 -10.43 -8.18
N PRO A 126 -11.86 -11.29 -8.57
CA PRO A 126 -13.19 -11.30 -7.96
C PRO A 126 -13.16 -11.55 -6.46
N ASP A 127 -12.26 -12.41 -5.98
CA ASP A 127 -12.12 -12.66 -4.54
C ASP A 127 -11.69 -11.40 -3.77
N LEU A 128 -10.75 -10.62 -4.30
CA LEU A 128 -10.29 -9.36 -3.68
C LEU A 128 -11.39 -8.28 -3.65
N ARG A 129 -12.42 -8.43 -4.48
CA ARG A 129 -13.61 -7.58 -4.53
C ARG A 129 -14.77 -8.13 -3.70
N ASN A 130 -14.62 -9.31 -3.10
CA ASN A 130 -15.65 -9.95 -2.30
C ASN A 130 -15.34 -9.81 -0.80
N PRO A 131 -16.14 -9.05 -0.02
CA PRO A 131 -15.92 -8.89 1.41
C PRO A 131 -16.09 -10.19 2.23
N LYS A 132 -16.59 -11.27 1.61
CA LYS A 132 -16.64 -12.61 2.22
C LYS A 132 -15.34 -13.40 2.04
N CYS A 133 -14.49 -12.99 1.09
CA CYS A 133 -13.22 -13.64 0.76
C CYS A 133 -12.01 -12.80 1.17
N THR A 134 -12.19 -11.52 1.49
CA THR A 134 -11.10 -10.57 1.76
C THR A 134 -11.31 -9.83 3.06
N ARG A 135 -10.23 -9.68 3.84
CA ARG A 135 -10.25 -8.89 5.07
C ARG A 135 -10.59 -7.43 4.76
N TRP A 136 -11.38 -6.83 5.64
CA TRP A 136 -11.88 -5.47 5.45
C TRP A 136 -10.79 -4.41 5.20
N PRO A 137 -9.64 -4.43 5.90
CA PRO A 137 -8.56 -3.47 5.63
C PRO A 137 -8.05 -3.51 4.19
N LEU A 138 -7.66 -4.69 3.69
CA LEU A 138 -7.23 -4.87 2.31
C LEU A 138 -8.30 -4.40 1.32
N PHE A 139 -9.55 -4.85 1.49
CA PHE A 139 -10.64 -4.45 0.60
C PHE A 139 -10.76 -2.92 0.50
N ARG A 140 -10.67 -2.23 1.64
CA ARG A 140 -10.74 -0.76 1.70
C ARG A 140 -9.54 -0.09 1.08
N ALA A 141 -8.33 -0.60 1.32
CA ALA A 141 -7.12 -0.09 0.70
C ALA A 141 -7.21 -0.18 -0.83
N LEU A 142 -7.64 -1.32 -1.38
CA LEU A 142 -7.83 -1.51 -2.82
C LEU A 142 -8.89 -0.58 -3.43
N CYS A 143 -9.90 -0.18 -2.66
CA CYS A 143 -10.89 0.80 -3.08
C CYS A 143 -10.36 2.24 -3.03
N GLY A 144 -9.62 2.60 -1.98
CA GLY A 144 -9.09 3.95 -1.78
C GLY A 144 -7.98 4.31 -2.76
N MET A 145 -7.04 3.39 -2.98
CA MET A 145 -5.83 3.67 -3.77
C MET A 145 -6.06 3.73 -5.29
N ARG A 146 -7.19 3.20 -5.78
CA ARG A 146 -7.61 3.38 -7.19
C ARG A 146 -7.79 4.85 -7.58
N SER A 147 -7.99 5.75 -6.62
CA SER A 147 -8.18 7.18 -6.87
C SER A 147 -6.87 7.98 -6.91
N ALA A 148 -5.79 7.45 -6.31
CA ALA A 148 -4.50 8.14 -6.21
C ALA A 148 -3.66 7.98 -7.49
N GLY A 149 -3.78 6.84 -8.19
CA GLY A 149 -3.06 6.56 -9.43
C GLY A 149 -3.42 7.43 -10.64
N SER A 150 -4.48 8.26 -10.55
CA SER A 150 -4.86 9.19 -11.64
C SER A 150 -4.26 10.60 -11.48
N ARG A 151 -3.55 10.90 -10.37
CA ARG A 151 -3.05 12.27 -10.10
C ARG A 151 -1.54 12.42 -10.25
N ALA A 152 -0.79 11.37 -10.56
CA ALA A 152 0.67 11.41 -10.61
C ALA A 152 1.27 11.75 -12.00
N ASP A 153 0.50 11.80 -13.08
CA ASP A 153 1.01 12.04 -14.45
C ASP A 153 0.44 13.32 -15.09
N GLY A 154 0.59 14.48 -14.43
CA GLY A 154 0.05 15.73 -14.97
C GLY A 154 0.64 17.03 -14.47
N GLN A 155 1.81 17.01 -13.84
CA GLN A 155 2.54 18.25 -13.53
C GLN A 155 3.84 18.28 -14.33
N THR A 156 3.69 18.26 -15.66
CA THR A 156 4.69 18.84 -16.54
C THR A 156 4.71 20.35 -16.28
N ASP A 157 5.81 20.80 -15.72
CA ASP A 157 6.27 22.19 -15.79
C ASP A 157 6.20 22.66 -17.25
N ALA A 158 5.13 23.37 -17.60
CA ALA A 158 5.11 24.26 -18.74
C ALA A 158 5.44 25.67 -18.25
N ALA A 159 6.73 25.88 -17.95
CA ALA A 159 7.31 27.19 -18.09
C ALA A 159 7.28 27.57 -19.58
N SER A 160 6.50 28.61 -19.93
CA SER A 160 6.75 29.61 -20.98
C SER A 160 5.43 30.10 -21.56
N GLY A 161 5.17 31.41 -21.47
CA GLY A 161 4.03 32.00 -22.17
C GLY A 161 3.54 33.33 -21.62
N ARG A 162 4.44 34.32 -21.53
CA ARG A 162 4.17 35.73 -21.27
C ARG A 162 2.95 36.26 -22.07
N PRO A 163 1.92 36.85 -21.44
CA PRO A 163 0.99 37.73 -22.13
C PRO A 163 1.38 39.20 -21.86
N THR A 164 1.72 39.89 -22.93
CA THR A 164 1.82 41.36 -23.00
C THR A 164 0.54 42.02 -22.51
N SER A 165 0.64 42.80 -21.44
CA SER A 165 -0.41 43.75 -21.05
C SER A 165 0.00 45.14 -21.49
N VAL A 166 -0.71 45.62 -22.51
CA VAL A 166 -0.81 47.02 -22.92
C VAL A 166 -1.70 47.74 -21.91
N THR A 167 -1.29 48.90 -21.38
CA THR A 167 -2.25 49.96 -20.98
C THR A 167 -1.58 51.33 -21.03
N SER A 168 -2.17 52.20 -21.86
CA SER A 168 -1.88 53.62 -22.07
C SER A 168 -2.15 54.48 -20.83
N THR A 169 -1.35 55.52 -20.62
CA THR A 169 -1.78 56.75 -19.93
C THR A 169 -1.24 57.96 -20.69
N GLY A 170 -2.07 58.51 -21.58
CA GLY A 170 -1.85 59.80 -22.24
C GLY A 170 -2.83 60.82 -21.68
N THR A 171 -2.33 61.73 -20.87
CA THR A 171 -3.04 62.87 -20.26
C THR A 171 -3.24 63.97 -21.30
N PRO A 172 -4.44 64.57 -21.44
CA PRO A 172 -4.60 65.86 -22.11
C PRO A 172 -4.76 66.98 -21.08
N GLY A 173 -3.98 68.04 -21.24
CA GLY A 173 -4.12 69.35 -20.62
C GLY A 173 -3.00 70.20 -21.22
N GLY A 174 -3.22 71.32 -21.86
CA GLY A 174 -4.22 72.37 -21.68
C GLY A 174 -3.45 73.67 -21.95
#